data_AF-A0A3D9HB56-F1
#
_entry.id   AF-A0A3D9HB56-F1
#
_cell.length_a   1.000
_cell.length_b   1.000
_cell.length_c   1.000
_cell.angle_alpha   90.00
_cell.angle_beta   90.00
_cell.angle_gamma   90.00
#
_symmetry.space_group_name_H-M   'P 1'
#
loop_
_entity.id
_entity.type
_entity.pdbx_description
1 polymer ?
#
loop_
_entity_poly.entity_id
_entity_poly.type
_entity_poly.pdbx_seq_one_letter_code
_entity_poly.pdbx_strand_id
1 'polypeptide(L)'
;MEHNFKQYLFFFSLVFITFKSEAQFKDTAKWKALFAVGVNYPTTDGFVKGSYAQSVNFPTVNLGIQHMLTRQYGVKLDYGFNRFKNHKDTPDFKINYSRVNVQFVYDPTEYLTFLPMRLRTVAHAGPGLAFVKPLGVLRDNKQTYLNINAGLELHYAINEKVAIFTDIAYLYGVTSLDDYNPALSGLGAFNGSVFNLTFGLAVSLSGCQFCD
;
A
#
# COMPACT_ATOMS: atom_id res chain seq x y z
N MET A 1 37.76 3.67 -9.80
CA MET A 1 36.36 3.61 -9.33
C MET A 1 35.76 4.97 -9.02
N GLU A 2 36.51 5.96 -8.50
CA GLU A 2 35.96 7.30 -8.19
C GLU A 2 35.51 8.13 -9.41
N HIS A 3 36.15 7.97 -10.57
CA HIS A 3 35.85 8.81 -11.76
C HIS A 3 34.45 8.54 -12.34
N ASN A 4 34.06 7.26 -12.41
CA ASN A 4 32.73 6.85 -12.87
C ASN A 4 31.62 7.31 -11.92
N PHE A 5 31.88 7.31 -10.61
CA PHE A 5 30.91 7.78 -9.60
C PHE A 5 30.60 9.28 -9.74
N LYS A 6 31.62 10.11 -10.01
CA LYS A 6 31.44 11.55 -10.29
C LYS A 6 30.68 11.80 -11.60
N GLN A 7 30.92 11.00 -12.64
CA GLN A 7 30.15 11.07 -13.89
C GLN A 7 28.69 10.69 -13.70
N TYR A 8 28.38 9.65 -12.92
CA TYR A 8 27.00 9.30 -12.59
C TYR A 8 26.32 10.38 -11.74
N LEU A 9 27.03 10.98 -10.77
CA LEU A 9 26.52 12.12 -10.00
C LEU A 9 26.27 13.36 -10.87
N PHE A 10 27.13 13.61 -11.86
CA PHE A 10 26.96 14.70 -12.81
C PHE A 10 25.76 14.45 -13.74
N PHE A 11 25.62 13.25 -14.29
CA PHE A 11 24.44 12.85 -15.07
C PHE A 11 23.15 12.90 -14.24
N PHE A 12 23.20 12.46 -12.98
CA PHE A 12 22.09 12.55 -12.04
C PHE A 12 21.72 14.02 -11.79
N SER A 13 22.70 14.90 -11.57
CA SER A 13 22.46 16.34 -11.41
C SER A 13 21.89 17.01 -12.67
N LEU A 14 22.30 16.57 -13.87
CA LEU A 14 21.84 17.13 -15.14
C LEU A 14 20.38 16.77 -15.45
N VAL A 15 19.94 15.56 -15.05
CA VAL A 15 18.53 15.12 -15.16
C VAL A 15 17.61 15.93 -14.23
N PHE A 16 18.13 16.44 -13.10
CA PHE A 16 17.36 17.29 -12.18
C PHE A 16 17.24 18.75 -12.65
N ILE A 17 18.13 19.23 -13.53
CA ILE A 17 18.18 20.65 -13.94
C ILE A 17 17.13 20.99 -15.02
N THR A 18 16.54 20.01 -15.72
CA THR A 18 15.64 20.27 -16.87
C THR A 18 14.15 20.41 -16.53
N PHE A 19 13.75 20.57 -15.26
CA PHE A 19 12.33 20.66 -14.85
C PHE A 19 11.93 22.02 -14.24
N LYS A 20 12.38 23.12 -14.86
CA LYS A 20 11.88 24.47 -14.54
C LYS A 20 10.88 24.92 -15.62
N SER A 21 9.64 24.46 -15.47
CA SER A 21 8.47 25.10 -16.11
C SER A 21 7.38 25.22 -15.05
N GLU A 22 7.18 26.44 -14.59
CA GLU A 22 6.38 26.85 -13.42
C GLU A 22 4.86 26.88 -13.74
N ALA A 23 4.04 26.47 -12.75
CA ALA A 23 2.88 27.23 -12.22
C ALA A 23 1.56 26.48 -11.86
N GLN A 24 1.31 25.19 -12.18
CA GLN A 24 -0.07 24.62 -11.99
C GLN A 24 -0.21 23.24 -11.31
N PHE A 25 0.86 22.58 -10.86
CA PHE A 25 0.74 21.21 -10.30
C PHE A 25 0.66 21.14 -8.76
N LYS A 26 0.72 22.27 -8.05
CA LYS A 26 0.66 22.30 -6.57
C LYS A 26 -0.75 22.12 -6.00
N ASP A 27 -1.73 22.12 -6.87
CA ASP A 27 -3.13 22.09 -6.51
C ASP A 27 -3.54 20.73 -5.97
N THR A 28 -4.08 20.75 -4.74
CA THR A 28 -4.49 19.55 -4.03
C THR A 28 -5.99 19.38 -4.17
N ALA A 29 -6.39 18.39 -4.96
CA ALA A 29 -7.80 18.00 -5.06
C ALA A 29 -8.30 17.52 -3.68
N LYS A 30 -9.49 18.01 -3.31
CA LYS A 30 -10.11 17.69 -2.01
C LYS A 30 -10.50 16.23 -1.93
N TRP A 31 -11.12 15.70 -2.98
CA TRP A 31 -11.51 14.30 -3.09
C TRP A 31 -10.70 13.58 -4.16
N LYS A 32 -10.17 12.41 -3.81
CA LYS A 32 -9.45 11.52 -4.73
C LYS A 32 -10.00 10.10 -4.62
N ALA A 33 -10.25 9.47 -5.75
CA ALA A 33 -10.39 8.02 -5.84
C ALA A 33 -9.02 7.41 -6.13
N LEU A 34 -8.66 6.36 -5.41
CA LEU A 34 -7.42 5.62 -5.60
C LEU A 34 -7.74 4.19 -6.01
N PHE A 35 -7.10 3.73 -7.07
CA PHE A 35 -7.13 2.35 -7.52
C PHE A 35 -5.70 1.86 -7.65
N ALA A 36 -5.32 0.77 -7.01
CA ALA A 36 -4.00 0.18 -7.15
C ALA A 36 -4.05 -1.34 -7.21
N VAL A 37 -3.07 -1.90 -7.92
CA VAL A 37 -2.85 -3.33 -8.05
C VAL A 37 -1.37 -3.64 -7.86
N GLY A 38 -1.06 -4.82 -7.34
CA GLY A 38 0.33 -5.19 -7.13
C GLY A 38 0.50 -6.53 -6.45
N VAL A 39 1.54 -6.60 -5.63
CA VAL A 39 1.99 -7.82 -4.98
C VAL A 39 2.03 -7.65 -3.47
N ASN A 40 1.96 -8.78 -2.76
CA ASN A 40 2.10 -8.84 -1.32
C ASN A 40 3.09 -9.91 -0.88
N TYR A 41 3.67 -9.67 0.29
CA TYR A 41 4.52 -10.58 1.04
C TYR A 41 3.91 -10.78 2.43
N PRO A 42 3.21 -11.89 2.69
CA PRO A 42 2.76 -12.25 4.03
C PRO A 42 3.92 -12.87 4.82
N THR A 43 4.14 -12.41 6.05
CA THR A 43 5.21 -12.91 6.90
C THR A 43 4.92 -14.33 7.39
N THR A 44 5.96 -15.14 7.52
CA THR A 44 5.83 -16.59 7.79
C THR A 44 5.38 -16.90 9.22
N ASP A 45 5.66 -15.99 10.16
CA ASP A 45 5.21 -16.04 11.56
C ASP A 45 3.69 -15.90 11.69
N GLY A 46 3.03 -15.39 10.66
CA GLY A 46 1.58 -15.26 10.62
C GLY A 46 0.82 -16.56 10.39
N PHE A 47 1.51 -17.68 10.15
CA PHE A 47 0.90 -18.96 9.83
C PHE A 47 1.12 -19.97 10.95
N VAL A 48 0.29 -21.02 10.97
CA VAL A 48 0.49 -22.15 11.88
C VAL A 48 1.82 -22.84 11.57
N LYS A 49 2.52 -23.28 12.63
CA LYS A 49 3.86 -23.89 12.55
C LYS A 49 3.93 -24.97 11.47
N GLY A 50 4.87 -24.83 10.53
CA GLY A 50 5.05 -25.77 9.41
C GLY A 50 4.24 -25.43 8.16
N SER A 51 3.40 -24.39 8.18
CA SER A 51 2.71 -23.85 7.01
C SER A 51 3.20 -22.44 6.71
N TYR A 52 3.37 -22.10 5.43
CA TYR A 52 3.74 -20.76 4.99
C TYR A 52 3.36 -20.56 3.52
N ALA A 53 3.11 -19.30 3.15
CA ALA A 53 2.81 -18.90 1.79
C ALA A 53 4.08 -18.67 0.96
N GLN A 54 3.93 -18.52 -0.35
CA GLN A 54 4.99 -18.01 -1.21
C GLN A 54 5.42 -16.62 -0.75
N SER A 55 6.70 -16.30 -0.93
CA SER A 55 7.23 -14.99 -0.57
C SER A 55 6.49 -13.86 -1.30
N VAL A 56 6.31 -13.95 -2.61
CA VAL A 56 5.62 -12.92 -3.39
C VAL A 56 4.32 -13.49 -3.94
N ASN A 57 3.20 -12.83 -3.65
CA ASN A 57 1.89 -13.25 -4.10
C ASN A 57 1.18 -12.17 -4.91
N PHE A 58 0.35 -12.62 -5.86
CA PHE A 58 -0.54 -11.80 -6.68
C PHE A 58 -1.93 -12.45 -6.75
N PRO A 59 -3.03 -11.68 -6.80
CA PRO A 59 -3.09 -10.21 -6.80
C PRO A 59 -3.15 -9.58 -5.41
N THR A 60 -2.65 -8.36 -5.33
CA THR A 60 -3.07 -7.33 -4.36
C THR A 60 -3.88 -6.28 -5.10
N VAL A 61 -5.01 -5.88 -4.53
CA VAL A 61 -5.88 -4.81 -5.05
C VAL A 61 -6.22 -3.87 -3.90
N ASN A 62 -6.04 -2.56 -4.11
CA ASN A 62 -6.44 -1.53 -3.16
C ASN A 62 -7.37 -0.53 -3.84
N LEU A 63 -8.52 -0.27 -3.21
CA LEU A 63 -9.51 0.71 -3.63
C LEU A 63 -9.68 1.71 -2.49
N GLY A 64 -9.47 2.99 -2.75
CA GLY A 64 -9.50 4.02 -1.72
C GLY A 64 -10.29 5.25 -2.14
N ILE A 65 -10.85 5.93 -1.15
CA ILE A 65 -11.35 7.30 -1.27
C ILE A 65 -10.58 8.13 -0.24
N GLN A 66 -9.96 9.21 -0.71
CA GLN A 66 -9.20 10.13 0.11
C GLN A 66 -9.87 11.51 0.11
N HIS A 67 -9.95 12.11 1.29
CA HIS A 67 -10.41 13.47 1.53
C HIS A 67 -9.31 14.30 2.19
N MET A 68 -8.88 15.38 1.53
CA MET A 68 -7.92 16.32 2.10
C MET A 68 -8.66 17.39 2.92
N LEU A 69 -8.33 17.47 4.21
CA LEU A 69 -8.86 18.46 5.16
C LEU A 69 -8.10 19.79 5.05
N THR A 70 -6.79 19.72 4.82
CA THR A 70 -5.90 20.85 4.52
C THR A 70 -5.03 20.51 3.31
N ARG A 71 -4.13 21.41 2.90
CA ARG A 71 -3.14 21.10 1.84
C ARG A 71 -2.23 19.92 2.20
N GLN A 72 -1.89 19.74 3.47
CA GLN A 72 -0.99 18.66 3.92
C GLN A 72 -1.71 17.49 4.59
N TYR A 73 -2.89 17.68 5.18
CA TYR A 73 -3.53 16.66 6.00
C TYR A 73 -4.85 16.19 5.42
N GLY A 74 -5.11 14.89 5.53
CA GLY A 74 -6.34 14.28 5.05
C GLY A 74 -6.67 12.98 5.74
N VAL A 75 -7.75 12.37 5.27
CA VAL A 75 -8.22 11.05 5.70
C VAL A 75 -8.47 10.19 4.47
N LYS A 76 -8.21 8.89 4.58
CA LYS A 76 -8.40 7.90 3.52
C LYS A 76 -9.17 6.70 4.08
N LEU A 77 -10.22 6.31 3.38
CA LEU A 77 -10.94 5.07 3.60
C LEU A 77 -10.58 4.12 2.47
N ASP A 78 -10.01 2.95 2.77
CA ASP A 78 -9.63 1.98 1.74
C ASP A 78 -10.13 0.57 2.03
N TYR A 79 -10.44 -0.14 0.95
CA TYR A 79 -10.64 -1.56 0.89
C TYR A 79 -9.44 -2.21 0.19
N GLY A 80 -8.81 -3.17 0.86
CA GLY A 80 -7.69 -3.93 0.29
C GLY A 80 -8.02 -5.41 0.19
N PHE A 81 -7.56 -6.05 -0.88
CA PHE A 81 -7.65 -7.48 -1.09
C PHE A 81 -6.27 -8.03 -1.44
N ASN A 82 -5.85 -9.07 -0.73
CA ASN A 82 -4.62 -9.82 -0.96
C ASN A 82 -4.97 -11.30 -1.15
N ARG A 83 -4.33 -11.92 -2.14
CA ARG A 83 -4.35 -13.36 -2.33
C ARG A 83 -3.04 -13.95 -1.85
N PHE A 84 -3.10 -14.95 -0.96
CA PHE A 84 -1.94 -15.76 -0.58
C PHE A 84 -2.07 -17.15 -1.20
N LYS A 85 -0.96 -17.67 -1.74
CA LYS A 85 -0.84 -19.04 -2.24
C LYS A 85 0.24 -19.77 -1.44
N ASN A 86 0.02 -21.04 -1.20
CA ASN A 86 1.00 -21.92 -0.55
C ASN A 86 2.31 -22.01 -1.35
N HIS A 87 3.41 -22.22 -0.62
CA HIS A 87 4.67 -22.60 -1.23
C HIS A 87 4.61 -24.04 -1.78
N LYS A 88 5.51 -24.39 -2.70
CA LYS A 88 5.49 -25.71 -3.35
C LYS A 88 5.72 -26.86 -2.38
N ASP A 89 6.43 -26.59 -1.29
CA ASP A 89 6.79 -27.58 -0.26
C ASP A 89 5.80 -27.63 0.90
N THR A 90 4.65 -26.92 0.79
CA THR A 90 3.59 -26.92 1.82
C THR A 90 2.27 -27.41 1.24
N PRO A 91 1.38 -28.01 2.07
CA PRO A 91 0.07 -28.46 1.61
C PRO A 91 -0.70 -27.36 0.86
N ASP A 92 -1.45 -27.74 -0.17
CA ASP A 92 -2.17 -26.79 -1.01
C ASP A 92 -3.21 -25.97 -0.21
N PHE A 93 -2.97 -24.67 -0.10
CA PHE A 93 -3.92 -23.72 0.48
C PHE A 93 -3.91 -22.39 -0.23
N LYS A 94 -5.06 -21.71 -0.22
CA LYS A 94 -5.25 -20.37 -0.75
C LYS A 94 -6.03 -19.56 0.25
N ILE A 95 -5.54 -18.37 0.57
CA ILE A 95 -6.17 -17.47 1.53
C ILE A 95 -6.54 -16.18 0.81
N ASN A 96 -7.77 -15.73 1.03
CA ASN A 96 -8.21 -14.39 0.73
C ASN A 96 -8.10 -13.55 1.99
N TYR A 97 -7.22 -12.57 1.96
CA TYR A 97 -7.06 -11.59 3.02
C TYR A 97 -7.71 -10.29 2.53
N SER A 98 -8.82 -9.88 3.14
CA SER A 98 -9.50 -8.62 2.85
C SER A 98 -9.33 -7.66 4.01
N ARG A 99 -9.35 -6.36 3.76
CA ARG A 99 -9.23 -5.34 4.81
C ARG A 99 -10.07 -4.12 4.48
N VAL A 100 -10.56 -3.45 5.52
CA VAL A 100 -11.14 -2.10 5.46
C VAL A 100 -10.38 -1.25 6.46
N ASN A 101 -9.79 -0.13 6.04
CA ASN A 101 -9.00 0.71 6.94
C ASN A 101 -9.39 2.17 6.82
N VAL A 102 -9.29 2.87 7.96
CA VAL A 102 -9.42 4.32 8.06
C VAL A 102 -8.04 4.84 8.38
N GLN A 103 -7.54 5.73 7.54
CA GLN A 103 -6.16 6.16 7.58
C GLN A 103 -6.08 7.68 7.62
N PHE A 104 -5.17 8.19 8.44
CA PHE A 104 -4.70 9.55 8.33
C PHE A 104 -3.73 9.65 7.15
N VAL A 105 -3.77 10.79 6.48
CA VAL A 105 -2.93 11.10 5.33
C VAL A 105 -2.14 12.36 5.60
N TYR A 106 -0.84 12.32 5.32
CA TYR A 106 0.07 13.45 5.42
C TYR A 106 0.86 13.62 4.12
N ASP A 107 0.77 14.79 3.51
CA ASP A 107 1.49 15.20 2.30
C ASP A 107 2.60 16.20 2.68
N PRO A 108 3.84 15.73 2.87
CA PRO A 108 5.00 16.59 3.14
C PRO A 108 5.56 17.29 1.91
N THR A 109 4.97 17.15 0.71
CA THR A 109 5.60 17.60 -0.54
C THR A 109 5.97 19.09 -0.53
N GLU A 110 5.21 19.94 0.15
CA GLU A 110 5.52 21.37 0.29
C GLU A 110 6.86 21.63 0.99
N TYR A 111 7.30 20.74 1.88
CA TYR A 111 8.58 20.82 2.58
C TYR A 111 9.72 20.15 1.80
N LEU A 112 9.39 19.29 0.83
CA LEU A 112 10.35 18.53 0.03
C LEU A 112 10.69 19.30 -1.25
N THR A 113 11.33 20.47 -1.11
CA THR A 113 11.64 21.40 -2.22
C THR A 113 12.60 20.83 -3.27
N PHE A 114 13.29 19.72 -2.97
CA PHE A 114 14.16 19.02 -3.91
C PHE A 114 13.39 18.10 -4.87
N LEU A 115 12.11 17.81 -4.61
CA LEU A 115 11.30 16.99 -5.50
C LEU A 115 10.85 17.79 -6.74
N PRO A 116 10.84 17.18 -7.93
CA PRO A 116 10.22 17.74 -9.11
C PRO A 116 8.75 18.12 -8.85
N MET A 117 8.26 19.21 -9.45
CA MET A 117 6.89 19.72 -9.21
C MET A 117 5.75 18.72 -9.48
N ARG A 118 5.98 17.72 -10.33
CA ARG A 118 4.99 16.68 -10.64
C ARG A 118 5.04 15.51 -9.65
N LEU A 119 6.09 15.41 -8.84
CA LEU A 119 6.23 14.38 -7.84
C LEU A 119 5.67 14.86 -6.50
N ARG A 120 4.84 14.00 -5.90
CA ARG A 120 4.31 14.20 -4.55
C ARG A 120 4.57 12.95 -3.73
N THR A 121 4.88 13.17 -2.46
CA THR A 121 5.07 12.09 -1.49
C THR A 121 3.95 12.18 -0.47
N VAL A 122 3.31 11.06 -0.16
CA VAL A 122 2.20 11.01 0.77
C VAL A 122 2.44 9.86 1.74
N ALA A 123 2.52 10.16 3.03
CA ALA A 123 2.51 9.16 4.08
C ALA A 123 1.08 8.90 4.53
N HIS A 124 0.79 7.67 4.91
CA HIS A 124 -0.51 7.32 5.49
C HIS A 124 -0.36 6.27 6.58
N ALA A 125 -1.23 6.34 7.59
CA ALA A 125 -1.29 5.33 8.63
C ALA A 125 -2.66 5.31 9.30
N GLY A 126 -3.10 4.16 9.78
CA GLY A 126 -4.29 4.07 10.61
C GLY A 126 -4.76 2.67 10.91
N PRO A 127 -5.81 2.54 11.74
CA PRO A 127 -6.41 1.27 12.10
C PRO A 127 -7.32 0.74 10.99
N GLY A 128 -7.59 -0.56 11.05
CA GLY A 128 -8.57 -1.21 10.21
C GLY A 128 -9.03 -2.56 10.76
N LEU A 129 -9.86 -3.22 9.97
CA LEU A 129 -10.37 -4.56 10.22
C LEU A 129 -9.94 -5.47 9.07
N ALA A 130 -9.28 -6.57 9.42
CA ALA A 130 -8.86 -7.62 8.51
C ALA A 130 -9.80 -8.81 8.59
N PHE A 131 -10.08 -9.41 7.43
CA PHE A 131 -10.92 -10.58 7.24
C PHE A 131 -10.13 -11.64 6.48
N VAL A 132 -9.81 -12.72 7.16
CA VAL A 132 -9.02 -13.83 6.62
C VAL A 132 -9.97 -14.98 6.29
N LYS A 133 -10.03 -15.32 5.01
CA LYS A 133 -10.89 -16.38 4.49
C LYS A 133 -10.08 -17.38 3.66
N PRO A 134 -9.72 -18.53 4.24
CA PRO A 134 -9.21 -19.65 3.47
C PRO A 134 -10.23 -20.21 2.48
N LEU A 135 -9.72 -20.83 1.41
CA LEU A 135 -10.50 -21.47 0.35
C LEU A 135 -10.37 -23.00 0.39
N GLY A 136 -11.23 -23.67 -0.39
CA GLY A 136 -11.23 -25.13 -0.48
C GLY A 136 -11.86 -25.78 0.75
N VAL A 137 -11.18 -26.79 1.30
CA VAL A 137 -11.64 -27.58 2.46
C VAL A 137 -11.44 -26.87 3.80
N LEU A 138 -10.67 -25.79 3.83
CA LEU A 138 -10.25 -25.09 5.05
C LEU A 138 -11.16 -23.90 5.40
N ARG A 139 -12.34 -23.80 4.76
CA ARG A 139 -13.22 -22.62 4.80
C ARG A 139 -13.75 -22.24 6.18
N ASP A 140 -13.64 -23.15 7.15
CA ASP A 140 -14.11 -22.94 8.51
C ASP A 140 -13.10 -22.14 9.35
N ASN A 141 -11.84 -22.06 8.91
CA ASN A 141 -10.75 -21.33 9.59
C ASN A 141 -10.77 -19.83 9.29
N LYS A 142 -11.94 -19.20 9.39
CA LYS A 142 -12.08 -17.76 9.17
C LYS A 142 -11.62 -17.01 10.40
N GLN A 143 -10.91 -15.92 10.19
CA GLN A 143 -10.53 -15.00 11.26
C GLN A 143 -10.89 -13.57 10.90
N THR A 144 -11.28 -12.80 11.90
CA THR A 144 -11.50 -11.37 11.79
C THR A 144 -10.81 -10.70 12.95
N TYR A 145 -9.97 -9.72 12.67
CA TYR A 145 -9.17 -9.05 13.68
C TYR A 145 -8.84 -7.62 13.31
N LEU A 146 -8.45 -6.83 14.30
CA LEU A 146 -7.99 -5.46 14.09
C LEU A 146 -6.60 -5.47 13.45
N ASN A 147 -6.37 -4.57 12.51
CA ASN A 147 -5.04 -4.33 11.96
C ASN A 147 -4.64 -2.86 12.16
N ILE A 148 -3.34 -2.62 12.05
CA ILE A 148 -2.75 -1.29 11.92
C ILE A 148 -1.96 -1.30 10.61
N ASN A 149 -2.11 -0.25 9.82
CA ASN A 149 -1.33 -0.08 8.60
C ASN A 149 -0.56 1.23 8.63
N ALA A 150 0.59 1.24 7.95
CA ALA A 150 1.35 2.44 7.63
C ALA A 150 1.99 2.25 6.25
N GLY A 151 2.06 3.32 5.47
CA GLY A 151 2.65 3.27 4.14
C GLY A 151 3.10 4.61 3.61
N LEU A 152 3.80 4.54 2.49
CA LEU A 152 4.36 5.66 1.76
C LEU A 152 3.98 5.54 0.30
N GLU A 153 3.35 6.59 -0.21
CA GLU A 153 2.96 6.72 -1.61
C GLU A 153 3.82 7.76 -2.31
N LEU A 154 4.27 7.42 -3.52
CA LEU A 154 4.93 8.32 -4.45
C LEU A 154 4.03 8.52 -5.66
N HIS A 155 3.54 9.75 -5.83
CA HIS A 155 2.63 10.13 -6.90
C HIS A 155 3.39 10.91 -7.98
N TYR A 156 3.12 10.61 -9.24
CA TYR A 156 3.55 11.40 -10.39
C TYR A 156 2.30 11.90 -11.13
N ALA A 157 2.12 13.22 -11.14
CA ALA A 157 1.01 13.86 -11.82
C ALA A 157 1.18 13.77 -13.35
N ILE A 158 0.21 13.12 -14.02
CA ILE A 158 0.12 13.12 -15.48
C ILE A 158 -0.56 14.42 -15.94
N ASN A 159 -1.65 14.78 -15.28
CA ASN A 159 -2.40 16.00 -15.47
C ASN A 159 -3.05 16.43 -14.14
N GLU A 160 -3.84 17.51 -14.14
CA GLU A 160 -4.51 18.05 -12.95
C GLU A 160 -5.51 17.06 -12.29
N LYS A 161 -6.02 16.09 -13.05
CA LYS A 161 -7.05 15.14 -12.59
C LYS A 161 -6.53 13.75 -12.31
N VAL A 162 -5.40 13.35 -12.89
CA VAL A 162 -4.89 11.98 -12.86
C VAL A 162 -3.41 11.97 -12.50
N ALA A 163 -3.08 11.22 -11.47
CA ALA A 163 -1.72 10.86 -11.11
C ALA A 163 -1.56 9.34 -11.13
N ILE A 164 -0.39 8.87 -11.53
CA ILE A 164 0.03 7.49 -11.24
C ILE A 164 0.72 7.49 -9.89
N PHE A 165 0.59 6.42 -9.12
CA PHE A 165 1.29 6.32 -7.84
C PHE A 165 1.81 4.92 -7.57
N THR A 166 2.86 4.86 -6.77
CA THR A 166 3.37 3.63 -6.15
C THR A 166 3.15 3.72 -4.66
N ASP A 167 2.59 2.69 -4.05
CA ASP A 167 2.33 2.59 -2.61
C ASP A 167 3.11 1.41 -2.02
N ILE A 168 3.90 1.71 -1.01
CA ILE A 168 4.63 0.75 -0.18
C ILE A 168 4.00 0.77 1.21
N ALA A 169 3.32 -0.31 1.58
CA ALA A 169 2.57 -0.37 2.83
C ALA A 169 2.95 -1.59 3.66
N TYR A 170 3.09 -1.39 4.97
CA TYR A 170 3.23 -2.43 5.97
C TYR A 170 1.95 -2.54 6.80
N LEU A 171 1.47 -3.77 6.95
CA LEU A 171 0.29 -4.09 7.72
C LEU A 171 0.66 -5.02 8.87
N TYR A 172 0.15 -4.70 10.05
CA TYR A 172 0.33 -5.46 11.26
C TYR A 172 -1.03 -5.94 11.78
N GLY A 173 -1.16 -7.25 11.96
CA GLY A 173 -2.32 -7.86 12.59
C GLY A 173 -2.24 -7.77 14.10
N VAL A 174 -3.23 -7.15 14.73
CA VAL A 174 -3.35 -7.08 16.20
C VAL A 174 -4.20 -8.25 16.67
N THR A 175 -3.65 -9.47 16.57
CA THR A 175 -4.28 -10.67 17.12
C THR A 175 -3.27 -11.79 17.33
N SER A 176 -3.62 -12.77 18.15
CA SER A 176 -2.94 -14.06 18.20
C SER A 176 -3.70 -15.07 17.32
N LEU A 177 -2.98 -16.04 16.76
CA LEU A 177 -3.61 -17.22 16.17
C LEU A 177 -4.31 -17.98 17.28
N ASP A 178 -5.49 -18.51 16.97
CA ASP A 178 -6.15 -19.47 17.85
C ASP A 178 -5.26 -20.69 18.08
N ASP A 179 -5.44 -21.36 19.21
CA ASP A 179 -4.73 -22.59 19.53
C ASP A 179 -5.31 -23.75 18.70
N TYR A 180 -4.81 -23.89 17.48
CA TYR A 180 -5.20 -24.94 16.55
C TYR A 180 -4.54 -26.27 16.97
N ASN A 181 -5.26 -27.07 17.75
CA ASN A 181 -4.84 -28.43 18.11
C ASN A 181 -5.85 -29.47 17.60
N PRO A 182 -5.49 -30.33 16.62
CA PRO A 182 -4.16 -30.48 15.99
C PRO A 182 -3.85 -29.34 15.00
N ALA A 183 -2.58 -28.98 14.81
CA ALA A 183 -2.13 -27.86 13.96
C ALA A 183 -2.69 -27.86 12.52
N LEU A 184 -3.01 -29.04 11.98
CA LEU A 184 -3.68 -29.21 10.68
C LEU A 184 -5.03 -28.49 10.62
N SER A 185 -5.73 -28.36 11.75
CA SER A 185 -6.99 -27.63 11.85
C SER A 185 -6.81 -26.14 11.64
N GLY A 186 -5.61 -25.58 11.80
CA GLY A 186 -5.31 -24.17 11.54
C GLY A 186 -4.71 -23.90 10.18
N LEU A 187 -4.63 -24.89 9.29
CA LEU A 187 -4.13 -24.67 7.95
C LEU A 187 -5.04 -23.66 7.22
N GLY A 188 -4.44 -22.63 6.61
CA GLY A 188 -5.21 -21.53 6.00
C GLY A 188 -5.61 -20.38 6.94
N ALA A 189 -5.30 -20.49 8.24
CA ALA A 189 -5.31 -19.37 9.17
C ALA A 189 -4.17 -18.38 8.89
N PHE A 190 -4.38 -17.10 9.21
CA PHE A 190 -3.32 -16.09 9.14
C PHE A 190 -3.57 -14.96 10.14
N ASN A 191 -2.57 -14.59 10.95
CA ASN A 191 -2.61 -13.42 11.85
C ASN A 191 -1.41 -12.46 11.74
N GLY A 192 -0.46 -12.76 10.85
CA GLY A 192 0.81 -12.03 10.82
C GLY A 192 0.76 -10.70 10.08
N SER A 193 1.95 -10.23 9.74
CA SER A 193 2.16 -9.00 9.00
C SER A 193 2.16 -9.22 7.50
N VAL A 194 1.75 -8.18 6.76
CA VAL A 194 1.72 -8.21 5.30
C VAL A 194 2.41 -6.96 4.78
N PHE A 195 3.39 -7.15 3.91
CA PHE A 195 3.98 -6.06 3.15
C PHE A 195 3.33 -6.01 1.77
N ASN A 196 2.90 -4.84 1.34
CA ASN A 196 2.31 -4.61 0.02
C ASN A 196 3.18 -3.66 -0.79
N LEU A 197 3.34 -3.98 -2.06
CA LEU A 197 3.86 -3.08 -3.08
C LEU A 197 2.82 -2.98 -4.19
N THR A 198 2.24 -1.80 -4.37
CA THR A 198 1.16 -1.59 -5.34
C THR A 198 1.42 -0.39 -6.24
N PHE A 199 0.87 -0.46 -7.45
CA PHE A 199 0.94 0.59 -8.45
C PHE A 199 -0.47 0.93 -8.90
N GLY A 200 -0.76 2.22 -9.04
CA GLY A 200 -2.13 2.66 -9.18
C GLY A 200 -2.34 4.01 -9.86
N LEU A 201 -3.62 4.37 -9.96
CA LEU A 201 -4.12 5.64 -10.44
C LEU A 201 -4.84 6.36 -9.30
N ALA A 202 -4.49 7.62 -9.09
CA ALA A 202 -5.21 8.54 -8.25
C ALA A 202 -5.97 9.53 -9.15
N VAL A 203 -7.30 9.54 -9.03
CA VAL A 203 -8.19 10.37 -9.84
C VAL A 203 -8.87 11.40 -8.95
N SER A 204 -8.67 12.67 -9.25
CA SER A 204 -9.34 13.80 -8.60
C SER A 204 -10.83 13.80 -8.95
N LEU A 205 -11.69 13.69 -7.94
CA LEU A 205 -13.15 13.64 -8.09
C LEU A 205 -13.82 15.01 -7.98
N SER A 206 -13.14 15.98 -7.37
CA SER A 206 -13.64 17.35 -7.22
C SER A 206 -12.72 18.33 -7.94
N GLY A 207 -13.26 19.51 -8.27
CA GLY A 207 -12.44 20.67 -8.63
C GLY A 207 -11.44 21.01 -7.52
N CYS A 208 -10.40 21.73 -7.90
CA CYS A 208 -9.40 22.21 -6.96
C CYS A 208 -9.96 23.35 -6.10
N GLN A 209 -9.93 23.19 -4.78
CA GLN A 209 -10.41 24.21 -3.83
C GLN A 209 -9.25 24.96 -3.15
N PHE A 210 -8.01 24.47 -3.27
CA PHE A 210 -6.81 25.11 -2.72
C PHE A 210 -5.95 25.81 -3.79
N CYS A 211 -6.56 26.08 -4.95
CA CYS A 211 -6.00 26.82 -6.07
C CYS A 211 -6.13 28.31 -5.78
N ASP A 212 -5.10 28.92 -5.19
CA ASP A 212 -4.98 30.38 -5.14
C ASP A 212 -3.67 30.77 -5.81
#